data_AF-A0A383Z018-F1
#
_entry.id   AF-A0A383Z018-F1
#
_cell.length_a   1.000
_cell.length_b   1.000
_cell.length_c   1.000
_cell.angle_alpha   90.00
_cell.angle_beta   90.00
_cell.angle_gamma   90.00
#
_symmetry.space_group_name_H-M   'P 1'
#
loop_
_entity.id
_entity.type
_entity.pdbx_description
1 polymer ?
#
loop_
_entity_poly.entity_id
_entity_poly.type
_entity_poly.pdbx_seq_one_letter_code
_entity_poly.pdbx_strand_id
1 'polypeptide(L)'
;MPVTFALLLLLSQASADPCYHPGGRPRFCLPPVTQLAAMAASCPQACIPSPGADLGPRATCNGSLTLALGGPFLLTSVSLRFCTPGPPALVLSAAWATGGPWRSLWRRPAWPGALGARCRCRHDTTGPGCESCRPSHRDWPWRPATPRHPHPCLPCSCNQHARRCRFNSELFRLSGGRSGGVCERCRHHTAGRHCHYCQPGFWRDPSQPINSRKACRACQCHPIGATGGTCNQTSGQCSCKLGVTGLTCSRCGPGYQQSRSPRMPCQRIPEATTTLATTPYAYSSDPQCQNYCNISDTRVHMSLRRYCQQDYVLRAQVLASEAAGPAWQRLAVRVLAVYKQPARPVHRGGQDAWVPRWARPLRRLQQEERAGGCHGLRPSTPSPEPRI
;
A
#
# COMPACT_ATOMS: atom_id res chain seq x y z
N MET A 1 -33.07 -8.72 -23.85
CA MET A 1 -34.07 -9.80 -23.76
C MET A 1 -34.49 -9.95 -22.29
N PRO A 2 -35.43 -9.13 -21.78
CA PRO A 2 -35.90 -9.28 -20.40
C PRO A 2 -36.98 -10.37 -20.33
N VAL A 3 -36.81 -11.29 -19.38
CA VAL A 3 -37.77 -12.35 -19.07
C VAL A 3 -38.83 -11.78 -18.14
N THR A 4 -40.05 -11.63 -18.64
CA THR A 4 -41.25 -11.27 -17.88
C THR A 4 -41.85 -12.52 -17.23
N PHE A 5 -41.89 -12.54 -15.89
CA PHE A 5 -42.74 -13.48 -15.14
C PHE A 5 -44.14 -12.87 -15.00
N ALA A 6 -45.10 -13.42 -15.74
CA ALA A 6 -46.53 -13.14 -15.55
C ALA A 6 -47.08 -14.09 -14.48
N LEU A 7 -47.45 -13.54 -13.32
CA LEU A 7 -48.15 -14.26 -12.27
C LEU A 7 -49.66 -14.19 -12.57
N LEU A 8 -50.24 -15.29 -13.06
CA LEU A 8 -51.69 -15.44 -13.18
C LEU A 8 -52.34 -15.44 -11.78
N LEU A 9 -53.13 -14.41 -11.47
CA LEU A 9 -54.11 -14.44 -10.38
C LEU A 9 -55.46 -14.90 -10.97
N LEU A 10 -55.87 -16.11 -10.62
CA LEU A 10 -57.20 -16.66 -10.89
C LEU A 10 -58.25 -15.80 -10.16
N LEU A 11 -59.07 -15.08 -10.93
CA LEU A 11 -60.36 -14.55 -10.49
C LEU A 11 -61.34 -15.72 -10.36
N SER A 12 -61.47 -16.30 -9.16
CA SER A 12 -62.65 -17.09 -8.83
C SER A 12 -63.72 -16.14 -8.27
N GLN A 13 -64.77 -15.90 -9.06
CA GLN A 13 -66.00 -15.31 -8.55
C GLN A 13 -66.65 -16.32 -7.60
N ALA A 14 -66.55 -16.10 -6.29
CA ALA A 14 -67.27 -16.87 -5.29
C ALA A 14 -68.71 -16.34 -5.20
N SER A 15 -69.66 -17.05 -5.81
CA SER A 15 -71.08 -16.69 -5.89
C SER A 15 -71.91 -17.16 -4.68
N ALA A 16 -71.31 -17.28 -3.48
CA ALA A 16 -72.03 -17.66 -2.26
C ALA A 16 -71.66 -16.73 -1.10
N ASP A 17 -72.67 -16.21 -0.40
CA ASP A 17 -72.50 -15.32 0.76
C ASP A 17 -71.64 -16.02 1.82
N PRO A 18 -70.43 -15.50 2.12
CA PRO A 18 -69.49 -16.13 3.04
C PRO A 18 -70.00 -16.15 4.49
N CYS A 19 -71.12 -15.49 4.81
CA CYS A 19 -71.73 -15.48 6.13
C CYS A 19 -72.73 -16.62 6.38
N TYR A 20 -72.97 -17.48 5.39
CA TYR A 20 -73.90 -18.60 5.53
C TYR A 20 -73.29 -19.93 5.04
N HIS A 21 -73.66 -21.02 5.71
CA HIS A 21 -73.38 -22.37 5.20
C HIS A 21 -74.27 -22.67 3.97
N PRO A 22 -73.90 -23.64 3.10
CA PRO A 22 -74.72 -24.04 1.96
C PRO A 22 -76.15 -24.50 2.31
N GLY A 23 -76.42 -24.81 3.58
CA GLY A 23 -77.74 -25.13 4.12
C GLY A 23 -78.42 -23.97 4.88
N GLY A 24 -78.02 -22.72 4.67
CA GLY A 24 -78.70 -21.52 5.19
C GLY A 24 -78.45 -21.17 6.67
N ARG A 25 -77.60 -21.92 7.38
CA ARG A 25 -77.23 -21.58 8.77
C ARG A 25 -76.20 -20.45 8.81
N PRO A 26 -76.39 -19.40 9.64
CA PRO A 26 -75.44 -18.30 9.76
C PRO A 26 -74.13 -18.78 10.39
N ARG A 27 -73.00 -18.27 9.91
CA ARG A 27 -71.65 -18.50 10.44
C ARG A 27 -70.91 -17.19 10.62
N PHE A 28 -69.93 -17.18 11.52
CA PHE A 28 -69.10 -16.01 11.74
C PHE A 28 -68.27 -15.71 10.49
N CYS A 29 -68.46 -14.52 9.93
CA CYS A 29 -67.74 -14.01 8.77
C CYS A 29 -67.14 -12.66 9.14
N LEU A 30 -65.90 -12.42 8.71
CA LEU A 30 -65.28 -11.09 8.76
C LEU A 30 -65.25 -10.53 7.34
N PRO A 31 -65.42 -9.21 7.16
CA PRO A 31 -65.21 -8.58 5.87
C PRO A 31 -63.76 -8.85 5.40
N PRO A 32 -63.51 -8.93 4.07
CA PRO A 32 -62.17 -9.13 3.55
C PRO A 32 -61.24 -8.01 4.03
N VAL A 33 -59.97 -8.33 4.26
CA VAL A 33 -58.96 -7.35 4.68
C VAL A 33 -58.75 -6.33 3.55
N THR A 34 -59.31 -5.14 3.70
CA THR A 34 -59.13 -4.04 2.75
C THR A 34 -57.81 -3.31 3.04
N GLN A 35 -56.87 -3.37 2.10
CA GLN A 35 -55.67 -2.51 2.15
C GLN A 35 -56.03 -1.10 1.67
N LEU A 36 -56.08 -0.14 2.60
CA LEU A 36 -56.27 1.27 2.28
C LEU A 36 -54.89 1.91 2.05
N ALA A 37 -54.57 2.19 0.79
CA ALA A 37 -53.37 2.92 0.42
C ALA A 37 -53.72 4.41 0.25
N ALA A 38 -53.19 5.26 1.11
CA ALA A 38 -53.20 6.70 0.92
C ALA A 38 -51.82 7.15 0.45
N MET A 39 -51.73 7.73 -0.74
CA MET A 39 -50.55 8.47 -1.16
C MET A 39 -50.72 9.92 -0.73
N ALA A 40 -49.90 10.36 0.22
CA ALA A 40 -49.78 11.79 0.50
C ALA A 40 -48.97 12.42 -0.64
N ALA A 41 -49.65 12.85 -1.70
CA ALA A 41 -49.06 13.62 -2.79
C ALA A 41 -48.82 15.07 -2.35
N SER A 42 -47.96 15.26 -1.35
CA SER A 42 -47.30 16.52 -1.02
C SER A 42 -46.52 16.31 0.27
N CYS A 43 -45.19 16.40 0.22
CA CYS A 43 -44.48 16.94 1.38
C CYS A 43 -45.21 18.24 1.76
N PRO A 44 -45.63 18.46 3.02
CA PRO A 44 -45.93 19.83 3.44
C PRO A 44 -44.72 20.66 3.03
N GLN A 45 -45.01 21.76 2.34
CA GLN A 45 -44.10 22.47 1.47
C GLN A 45 -42.69 22.60 2.04
N ALA A 46 -41.71 22.59 1.14
CA ALA A 46 -40.33 22.99 1.37
C ALA A 46 -40.24 23.93 2.58
N CYS A 47 -39.39 23.62 3.57
CA CYS A 47 -39.09 24.56 4.65
C CYS A 47 -38.40 25.78 3.96
N ILE A 48 -39.20 26.71 3.39
CA ILE A 48 -38.76 27.94 2.73
C ILE A 48 -38.40 28.89 3.88
N PRO A 49 -37.15 29.36 3.96
CA PRO A 49 -36.79 30.35 4.95
C PRO A 49 -37.56 31.65 4.66
N SER A 50 -38.28 32.16 5.66
CA SER A 50 -38.76 33.55 5.60
C SER A 50 -37.54 34.47 5.48
N PRO A 51 -37.50 35.42 4.53
CA PRO A 51 -36.37 36.33 4.41
C PRO A 51 -36.41 37.31 5.59
N GLY A 52 -35.48 37.16 6.54
CA GLY A 52 -35.27 38.16 7.59
C GLY A 52 -35.14 37.68 9.04
N ALA A 53 -34.81 36.40 9.32
CA ALA A 53 -34.49 35.98 10.68
C ALA A 53 -33.19 35.18 10.74
N ASP A 54 -32.28 35.66 11.59
CA ASP A 54 -30.92 35.15 11.83
C ASP A 54 -30.84 33.65 12.17
N LEU A 55 -29.71 33.07 11.73
CA LEU A 55 -29.33 31.67 11.84
C LEU A 55 -29.28 31.16 13.29
N GLY A 56 -30.22 30.28 13.64
CA GLY A 56 -30.16 29.39 14.82
C GLY A 56 -30.47 27.92 14.44
N PRO A 57 -29.82 26.90 15.04
CA PRO A 57 -29.83 25.51 14.55
C PRO A 57 -31.08 24.68 14.93
N ARG A 58 -32.26 25.30 15.04
CA ARG A 58 -33.51 24.60 15.43
C ARG A 58 -34.69 25.04 14.57
N ALA A 59 -34.77 24.50 13.36
CA ALA A 59 -36.02 24.43 12.62
C ALA A 59 -36.70 23.08 12.93
N THR A 60 -37.74 23.09 13.74
CA THR A 60 -38.62 21.92 13.97
C THR A 60 -39.73 21.92 12.92
N CYS A 61 -39.55 21.18 11.82
CA CYS A 61 -40.64 20.97 10.85
C CYS A 61 -41.56 19.83 11.40
N ASN A 62 -42.71 20.18 12.00
CA ASN A 62 -43.74 19.25 12.47
C ASN A 62 -44.72 18.95 11.33
N GLY A 63 -44.82 17.70 10.89
CA GLY A 63 -45.79 17.26 9.87
C GLY A 63 -46.74 16.20 10.42
N SER A 64 -48.02 16.28 10.06
CA SER A 64 -49.04 15.27 10.40
C SER A 64 -49.73 14.77 9.14
N LEU A 65 -49.85 13.45 9.00
CA LEU A 65 -50.66 12.80 7.97
C LEU A 65 -51.94 12.28 8.62
N THR A 66 -53.10 12.67 8.10
CA THR A 66 -54.41 12.20 8.57
C THR A 66 -55.13 11.47 7.45
N LEU A 67 -55.73 10.32 7.78
CA LEU A 67 -56.51 9.51 6.85
C LEU A 67 -57.92 9.33 7.42
N ALA A 68 -58.93 9.85 6.72
CA ALA A 68 -60.33 9.64 7.07
C ALA A 68 -60.82 8.32 6.45
N LEU A 69 -61.23 7.37 7.30
CA LEU A 69 -61.59 6.02 6.85
C LEU A 69 -63.08 5.88 6.47
N GLY A 70 -63.92 6.89 6.73
CA GLY A 70 -65.34 6.88 6.35
C GLY A 70 -66.24 5.94 7.16
N GLY A 71 -65.72 5.27 8.20
CA GLY A 71 -66.45 4.36 9.08
C GLY A 71 -65.54 3.74 10.15
N PRO A 72 -66.08 2.91 11.07
CA PRO A 72 -65.29 2.16 12.05
C PRO A 72 -64.59 0.95 11.40
N PHE A 73 -63.30 0.78 11.66
CA PHE A 73 -62.49 -0.36 11.16
C PHE A 73 -61.68 -0.98 12.29
N LEU A 74 -61.45 -2.30 12.19
CA LEU A 74 -60.47 -3.00 13.03
C LEU A 74 -59.08 -2.83 12.42
N LEU A 75 -58.24 -2.03 13.09
CA LEU A 75 -56.86 -1.79 12.65
C LEU A 75 -55.96 -2.98 13.00
N THR A 76 -55.40 -3.65 11.99
CA THR A 76 -54.49 -4.80 12.19
C THR A 76 -53.02 -4.40 12.12
N SER A 77 -52.63 -3.55 11.15
CA SER A 77 -51.26 -3.07 11.00
C SER A 77 -51.21 -1.73 10.24
N VAL A 78 -50.16 -0.95 10.48
CA VAL A 78 -49.87 0.29 9.75
C VAL A 78 -48.45 0.21 9.21
N SER A 79 -48.28 0.36 7.90
CA SER A 79 -46.98 0.33 7.22
C SER A 79 -46.69 1.67 6.57
N LEU A 80 -45.58 2.31 6.95
CA LEU A 80 -45.13 3.59 6.39
C LEU A 80 -43.81 3.37 5.64
N ARG A 81 -43.72 3.86 4.41
CA ARG A 81 -42.48 3.87 3.61
C ARG A 81 -42.03 5.30 3.40
N PHE A 82 -40.77 5.59 3.72
CA PHE A 82 -40.18 6.93 3.59
C PHE A 82 -39.16 6.95 2.45
N CYS A 83 -39.13 8.04 1.68
CA CYS A 83 -38.14 8.26 0.63
C CYS A 83 -36.79 8.81 1.17
N THR A 84 -36.78 9.30 2.42
CA THR A 84 -35.62 9.83 3.15
C THR A 84 -35.40 9.01 4.44
N PRO A 85 -34.32 9.25 5.21
CA PRO A 85 -34.27 8.78 6.60
C PRO A 85 -35.54 9.28 7.31
N GLY A 86 -36.36 8.36 7.81
CA GLY A 86 -37.67 8.68 8.39
C GLY A 86 -37.59 9.67 9.56
N PRO A 87 -38.72 10.22 10.03
CA PRO A 87 -38.73 11.29 11.03
C PRO A 87 -38.05 10.83 12.32
N PRO A 88 -37.39 11.73 13.08
CA PRO A 88 -36.64 11.39 14.28
C PRO A 88 -37.51 10.70 15.34
N ALA A 89 -38.75 11.15 15.51
CA ALA A 89 -39.79 10.54 16.34
C ALA A 89 -41.07 10.35 15.53
N LEU A 90 -41.90 9.38 15.90
CA LEU A 90 -43.17 9.13 15.22
C LEU A 90 -44.25 8.77 16.24
N VAL A 91 -45.45 9.33 16.07
CA VAL A 91 -46.62 9.01 16.88
C VAL A 91 -47.72 8.57 15.93
N LEU A 92 -48.30 7.40 16.21
CA LEU A 92 -49.50 6.92 15.55
C LEU A 92 -50.67 7.14 16.50
N SER A 93 -51.68 7.88 16.04
CA SER A 93 -52.90 8.15 16.79
C SER A 93 -54.12 7.76 15.96
N ALA A 94 -55.20 7.36 16.62
CA ALA A 94 -56.48 7.12 15.98
C ALA A 94 -57.59 7.88 16.71
N ALA A 95 -58.62 8.25 15.97
CA ALA A 95 -59.84 8.84 16.49
C ALA A 95 -61.03 7.99 16.03
N TRP A 96 -62.03 7.91 16.90
CA TRP A 96 -63.29 7.19 16.68
C TRP A 96 -64.33 8.03 15.92
N ALA A 97 -64.02 9.31 15.68
CA ALA A 97 -64.79 10.24 14.89
C ALA A 97 -63.85 11.19 14.13
N THR A 98 -64.29 11.70 12.99
CA THR A 98 -63.57 12.73 12.22
C THR A 98 -63.40 13.98 13.07
N GLY A 99 -62.15 14.35 13.38
CA GLY A 99 -61.84 15.49 14.25
C GLY A 99 -62.07 15.25 15.76
N GLY A 100 -62.45 14.04 16.17
CA GLY A 100 -62.68 13.67 17.57
C GLY A 100 -61.41 13.49 18.41
N PRO A 101 -61.52 13.14 19.71
CA PRO A 101 -60.35 13.04 20.58
C PRO A 101 -59.44 11.90 20.13
N TRP A 102 -58.19 12.28 19.83
CA TRP A 102 -57.15 11.37 19.37
C TRP A 102 -56.57 10.57 20.51
N ARG A 103 -56.46 9.24 20.33
CA ARG A 103 -55.78 8.34 21.25
C ARG A 103 -54.48 7.86 20.61
N SER A 104 -53.38 7.96 21.35
CA SER A 104 -52.08 7.43 20.94
C SER A 104 -52.14 5.90 20.92
N LEU A 105 -51.97 5.30 19.75
CA LEU A 105 -51.86 3.86 19.59
C LEU A 105 -50.43 3.38 19.75
N TRP A 106 -49.47 4.19 19.27
CA TRP A 106 -48.05 3.82 19.31
C TRP A 106 -47.14 5.04 19.24
N ARG A 107 -45.95 4.94 19.85
CA ARG A 107 -44.93 5.98 19.82
C ARG A 107 -43.55 5.37 19.58
N ARG A 108 -42.83 5.89 18.59
CA ARG A 108 -41.37 5.76 18.52
C ARG A 108 -40.74 6.96 19.22
N PRO A 109 -40.03 6.77 20.35
CA PRO A 109 -39.23 7.84 20.90
C PRO A 109 -38.13 8.22 19.89
N ALA A 110 -37.64 9.44 20.01
CA ALA A 110 -36.53 9.92 19.21
C ALA A 110 -35.31 9.02 19.41
N TRP A 111 -34.61 8.66 18.33
CA TRP A 111 -33.33 7.95 18.45
C TRP A 111 -32.35 8.76 19.33
N PRO A 112 -31.46 8.12 20.10
CA PRO A 112 -30.42 8.84 20.84
C PRO A 112 -29.63 9.75 19.88
N GLY A 113 -29.68 11.07 20.10
CA GLY A 113 -29.05 12.07 19.25
C GLY A 113 -29.98 12.87 18.33
N ALA A 114 -31.23 12.44 18.13
CA ALA A 114 -32.20 13.19 17.30
C ALA A 114 -32.67 14.52 17.94
N LEU A 115 -32.46 14.70 19.25
CA LEU A 115 -32.67 15.95 19.99
C LEU A 115 -31.37 16.74 20.24
N GLY A 116 -30.25 16.33 19.62
CA GLY A 116 -28.93 16.94 19.85
C GLY A 116 -28.19 16.44 21.10
N ALA A 117 -28.72 15.44 21.80
CA ALA A 117 -28.04 14.83 22.94
C ALA A 117 -26.85 13.97 22.46
N ARG A 118 -25.64 14.51 22.55
CA ARG A 118 -24.38 13.79 22.27
C ARG A 118 -23.95 13.03 23.51
N CYS A 119 -23.51 11.78 23.34
CA CYS A 119 -22.91 11.01 24.42
C CYS A 119 -21.61 11.67 24.89
N ARG A 120 -21.38 11.71 26.21
CA ARG A 120 -20.07 12.07 26.77
C ARG A 120 -19.13 10.87 26.69
N CYS A 121 -18.47 10.73 25.54
CA CYS A 121 -17.66 9.55 25.25
C CYS A 121 -16.46 9.36 26.20
N ARG A 122 -16.30 8.12 26.64
CA ARG A 122 -15.18 7.59 27.45
C ARG A 122 -14.49 6.44 26.68
N HIS A 123 -13.48 5.81 27.27
CA HIS A 123 -12.76 4.68 26.65
C HIS A 123 -12.16 5.01 25.27
N ASP A 124 -11.76 6.27 25.09
CA ASP A 124 -11.20 6.81 23.84
C ASP A 124 -12.06 6.61 22.59
N THR A 125 -13.38 6.58 22.80
CA THR A 125 -14.38 6.64 21.76
C THR A 125 -14.74 8.09 21.39
N THR A 126 -15.37 8.26 20.24
CA THR A 126 -15.82 9.51 19.65
C THR A 126 -17.03 9.26 18.74
N GLY A 127 -17.70 10.33 18.32
CA GLY A 127 -18.97 10.28 17.61
C GLY A 127 -20.16 10.63 18.52
N PRO A 128 -21.31 11.03 17.97
CA PRO A 128 -22.53 11.34 18.72
C PRO A 128 -23.01 10.22 19.64
N GLY A 129 -22.80 8.95 19.29
CA GLY A 129 -23.14 7.75 20.05
C GLY A 129 -21.93 6.96 20.56
N CYS A 130 -20.72 7.52 20.49
CA CYS A 130 -19.47 6.82 20.83
C CYS A 130 -19.19 5.58 19.95
N GLU A 131 -19.66 5.63 18.71
CA GLU A 131 -19.64 4.58 17.69
C GLU A 131 -18.30 4.44 16.94
N SER A 132 -17.27 5.18 17.35
CA SER A 132 -15.97 5.19 16.68
C SER A 132 -14.83 5.42 17.65
N CYS A 133 -13.63 4.98 17.31
CA CYS A 133 -12.43 5.29 18.09
C CYS A 133 -11.83 6.65 17.72
N ARG A 134 -11.26 7.33 18.72
CA ARG A 134 -10.49 8.57 18.52
C ARG A 134 -9.39 8.38 17.47
N PRO A 135 -9.02 9.41 16.70
CA PRO A 135 -8.01 9.29 15.66
C PRO A 135 -6.64 8.76 16.09
N SER A 136 -6.26 8.93 17.35
CA SER A 136 -5.00 8.41 17.92
C SER A 136 -5.12 6.99 18.50
N HIS A 137 -6.33 6.45 18.61
CA HIS A 137 -6.64 5.19 19.30
C HIS A 137 -7.26 4.15 18.37
N ARG A 138 -6.61 3.90 17.23
CA ARG A 138 -7.08 2.95 16.21
C ARG A 138 -6.16 1.74 16.06
N ASP A 139 -5.56 1.29 17.16
CA ASP A 139 -4.69 0.13 17.15
C ASP A 139 -5.46 -1.19 17.15
N TRP A 140 -6.68 -1.16 17.70
CA TRP A 140 -7.58 -2.30 17.83
C TRP A 140 -8.95 -1.94 17.22
N PRO A 141 -9.72 -2.90 16.67
CA PRO A 141 -11.05 -2.63 16.13
C PRO A 141 -12.01 -2.18 17.24
N TRP A 142 -12.85 -1.19 16.93
CA TRP A 142 -13.90 -0.73 17.84
C TRP A 142 -14.88 -1.87 18.16
N ARG A 143 -15.28 -1.97 19.43
CA ARG A 143 -16.35 -2.87 19.90
C ARG A 143 -17.19 -2.19 20.97
N PRO A 144 -18.49 -2.51 21.06
CA PRO A 144 -19.30 -2.05 22.17
C PRO A 144 -18.80 -2.63 23.50
N ALA A 145 -18.94 -1.85 24.58
CA ALA A 145 -18.68 -2.33 25.93
C ALA A 145 -19.68 -3.43 26.31
N THR A 146 -19.24 -4.38 27.11
CA THR A 146 -20.07 -5.44 27.70
C THR A 146 -20.02 -5.33 29.22
N PRO A 147 -20.95 -5.94 29.98
CA PRO A 147 -20.90 -5.92 31.44
C PRO A 147 -19.60 -6.47 32.03
N ARG A 148 -18.89 -7.36 31.31
CA ARG A 148 -17.64 -7.99 31.74
C ARG A 148 -16.39 -7.28 31.21
N HIS A 149 -16.47 -6.67 30.03
CA HIS A 149 -15.32 -6.10 29.33
C HIS A 149 -15.66 -4.73 28.73
N PRO A 150 -14.92 -3.66 29.10
CA PRO A 150 -15.20 -2.29 28.64
C PRO A 150 -14.80 -2.01 27.18
N HIS A 151 -13.99 -2.89 26.56
CA HIS A 151 -13.47 -2.78 25.19
C HIS A 151 -12.99 -1.37 24.80
N PRO A 152 -12.01 -0.80 25.52
CA PRO A 152 -11.51 0.53 25.19
C PRO A 152 -10.75 0.56 23.88
N CYS A 153 -10.82 1.70 23.18
CA CYS A 153 -10.02 1.95 22.00
C CYS A 153 -8.54 2.08 22.41
N LEU A 154 -7.64 1.35 21.75
CA LEU A 154 -6.23 1.32 22.11
C LEU A 154 -5.39 2.32 21.30
N PRO A 155 -4.47 3.05 21.96
CA PRO A 155 -3.59 4.03 21.31
C PRO A 155 -2.63 3.36 20.34
N CYS A 156 -2.38 4.02 19.21
CA CYS A 156 -1.35 3.57 18.27
C CYS A 156 0.05 3.95 18.76
N SER A 157 1.00 3.02 18.64
CA SER A 157 2.41 3.29 18.95
C SER A 157 3.09 4.03 17.79
N CYS A 158 3.07 5.36 17.83
CA CYS A 158 3.67 6.21 16.78
C CYS A 158 4.95 6.93 17.20
N ASN A 159 5.58 6.49 18.29
CA ASN A 159 6.79 7.11 18.86
C ASN A 159 6.68 8.65 19.03
N GLN A 160 5.46 9.16 19.29
CA GLN A 160 5.19 10.61 19.39
C GLN A 160 5.45 11.43 18.10
N HIS A 161 5.55 10.76 16.95
CA HIS A 161 5.72 11.41 15.65
C HIS A 161 4.42 11.54 14.84
N ALA A 162 3.34 10.90 15.25
CA ALA A 162 2.03 11.06 14.64
C ALA A 162 0.94 11.26 15.69
N ARG A 163 -0.05 12.09 15.37
CA ARG A 163 -1.24 12.32 16.21
C ARG A 163 -2.45 11.49 15.76
N ARG A 164 -2.35 10.84 14.60
CA ARG A 164 -3.43 10.10 13.97
C ARG A 164 -2.89 8.77 13.45
N CYS A 165 -3.74 7.76 13.47
CA CYS A 165 -3.50 6.47 12.88
C CYS A 165 -4.78 5.91 12.27
N ARG A 166 -4.60 4.94 11.38
CA ARG A 166 -5.65 4.10 10.81
C ARG A 166 -5.51 2.67 11.30
N PHE A 167 -6.64 2.01 11.45
CA PHE A 167 -6.66 0.58 11.70
C PHE A 167 -6.48 -0.18 10.38
N ASN A 168 -5.73 -1.28 10.41
CA ASN A 168 -5.57 -2.20 9.30
C ASN A 168 -5.87 -3.63 9.78
N SER A 169 -6.94 -4.21 9.23
CA SER A 169 -7.43 -5.55 9.60
C SER A 169 -6.44 -6.67 9.27
N GLU A 170 -5.67 -6.54 8.19
CA GLU A 170 -4.72 -7.57 7.77
C GLU A 170 -3.52 -7.60 8.72
N LEU A 171 -2.96 -6.44 9.07
CA LEU A 171 -1.88 -6.35 10.07
C LEU A 171 -2.35 -6.85 11.43
N PHE A 172 -3.60 -6.56 11.80
CA PHE A 172 -4.19 -7.05 13.03
C PHE A 172 -4.24 -8.59 13.07
N ARG A 173 -4.72 -9.21 11.98
CA ARG A 173 -4.76 -10.67 11.84
C ARG A 173 -3.36 -11.28 11.90
N LEU A 174 -2.39 -10.73 11.15
CA LEU A 174 -1.00 -11.18 11.14
C LEU A 174 -0.31 -11.04 12.51
N SER A 175 -0.74 -10.08 13.33
CA SER A 175 -0.23 -9.91 14.70
C SER A 175 -0.83 -10.88 15.72
N GLY A 176 -1.71 -11.80 15.30
CA GLY A 176 -2.45 -12.69 16.20
C GLY A 176 -3.49 -11.95 17.04
N GLY A 177 -4.10 -10.88 16.50
CA GLY A 177 -5.11 -10.09 17.22
C GLY A 177 -4.54 -9.11 18.25
N ARG A 178 -3.26 -8.75 18.13
CA ARG A 178 -2.57 -7.86 19.08
C ARG A 178 -2.63 -6.39 18.69
N SER A 179 -2.27 -6.05 17.44
CA SER A 179 -2.15 -4.65 16.99
C SER A 179 -2.28 -4.53 15.47
N GLY A 180 -3.18 -3.65 15.03
CA GLY A 180 -3.45 -3.31 13.63
C GLY A 180 -3.22 -1.84 13.28
N GLY A 181 -2.75 -1.02 14.23
CA GLY A 181 -2.57 0.42 14.01
C GLY A 181 -1.44 0.73 13.04
N VAL A 182 -1.70 1.69 12.14
CA VAL A 182 -0.70 2.27 11.22
C VAL A 182 -0.73 3.78 11.36
N CYS A 183 0.40 4.37 11.71
CA CYS A 183 0.53 5.81 11.90
C CYS A 183 0.37 6.57 10.58
N GLU A 184 -0.26 7.72 10.64
CA GLU A 184 -0.50 8.58 9.48
C GLU A 184 0.32 9.86 9.60
N ARG A 185 0.93 10.28 8.48
CA ARG A 185 1.69 11.55 8.38
C ARG A 185 2.74 11.68 9.48
N CYS A 186 3.67 10.73 9.53
CA CYS A 186 4.83 10.77 10.44
C CYS A 186 5.57 12.12 10.32
N ARG A 187 5.70 12.82 11.44
CA ARG A 187 6.40 14.11 11.57
C ARG A 187 7.85 13.89 11.98
N HIS A 188 8.62 14.97 12.08
CA HIS A 188 10.03 14.92 12.52
C HIS A 188 10.91 14.05 11.59
N HIS A 189 10.60 14.02 10.29
CA HIS A 189 11.31 13.24 9.27
C HIS A 189 11.41 11.74 9.54
N THR A 190 10.45 11.20 10.30
CA THR A 190 10.32 9.76 10.55
C THR A 190 9.41 9.09 9.53
N ALA A 191 9.54 7.78 9.40
CA ALA A 191 8.83 6.93 8.45
C ALA A 191 8.56 5.53 9.04
N GLY A 192 7.72 4.78 8.32
CA GLY A 192 7.31 3.44 8.70
C GLY A 192 6.00 3.39 9.49
N ARG A 193 5.50 2.17 9.73
CA ARG A 193 4.22 1.89 10.40
C ARG A 193 4.08 2.61 11.74
N HIS A 194 5.15 2.62 12.52
CA HIS A 194 5.22 3.21 13.86
C HIS A 194 6.07 4.48 13.91
N CYS A 195 6.40 5.07 12.74
CA CYS A 195 7.34 6.20 12.65
C CYS A 195 8.68 5.90 13.36
N HIS A 196 9.26 4.72 13.09
CA HIS A 196 10.38 4.15 13.88
C HIS A 196 11.74 4.23 13.18
N TYR A 197 11.78 4.62 11.91
CA TYR A 197 13.02 4.89 11.17
C TYR A 197 12.93 6.24 10.46
N CYS A 198 14.04 6.72 9.92
CA CYS A 198 14.10 8.03 9.27
C CYS A 198 13.76 7.96 7.78
N GLN A 199 13.12 9.01 7.26
CA GLN A 199 12.85 9.16 5.83
C GLN A 199 14.16 9.20 5.02
N PRO A 200 14.14 8.81 3.73
CA PRO A 200 15.31 8.96 2.85
C PRO A 200 15.84 10.40 2.86
N GLY A 201 17.16 10.56 2.95
CA GLY A 201 17.80 11.88 3.14
C GLY A 201 17.94 12.30 4.60
N PHE A 202 17.49 11.47 5.54
CA PHE A 202 17.72 11.60 6.97
C PHE A 202 18.31 10.31 7.54
N TRP A 203 19.00 10.43 8.67
CA TRP A 203 19.59 9.30 9.39
C TRP A 203 19.34 9.43 10.89
N ARG A 204 19.41 8.29 11.58
CA ARG A 204 19.08 8.14 13.00
C ARG A 204 20.24 8.64 13.86
N ASP A 205 20.02 9.71 14.62
CA ASP A 205 21.02 10.25 15.54
C ASP A 205 21.08 9.43 16.85
N PRO A 206 22.13 8.64 17.13
CA PRO A 206 22.19 7.77 18.29
C PRO A 206 22.14 8.52 19.64
N SER A 207 22.46 9.81 19.65
CA SER A 207 22.43 10.65 20.85
C SER A 207 21.02 11.01 21.32
N GLN A 208 20.01 10.85 20.46
CA GLN A 208 18.62 11.21 20.73
C GLN A 208 17.79 9.94 20.90
N PRO A 209 16.80 9.88 21.80
CA PRO A 209 15.84 8.77 21.84
C PRO A 209 14.91 8.81 20.62
N ILE A 210 14.33 7.67 20.23
CA ILE A 210 13.50 7.58 19.01
C ILE A 210 12.32 8.54 19.06
N ASN A 211 11.71 8.77 20.22
CA ASN A 211 10.57 9.67 20.41
C ASN A 211 10.92 11.18 20.33
N SER A 212 12.20 11.53 20.26
CA SER A 212 12.65 12.93 20.19
C SER A 212 12.30 13.56 18.84
N ARG A 213 11.93 14.84 18.83
CA ARG A 213 11.73 15.59 17.58
C ARG A 213 12.99 15.70 16.72
N LYS A 214 14.17 15.47 17.32
CA LYS A 214 15.48 15.50 16.67
C LYS A 214 16.06 14.09 16.46
N ALA A 215 15.26 13.03 16.58
CA ALA A 215 15.71 11.65 16.38
C ALA A 215 16.29 11.39 14.98
N CYS A 216 15.81 12.13 13.98
CA CYS A 216 16.24 12.07 12.59
C CYS A 216 16.97 13.35 12.18
N ARG A 217 18.24 13.21 11.77
CA ARG A 217 19.10 14.31 11.33
C ARG A 217 19.24 14.29 9.81
N ALA A 218 19.20 15.46 9.18
CA ALA A 218 19.35 15.57 7.73
C ALA A 218 20.74 15.09 7.30
N CYS A 219 20.80 14.36 6.19
CA CYS A 219 22.05 14.04 5.52
C CYS A 219 22.66 15.33 4.97
N GLN A 220 23.91 15.61 5.30
CA GLN A 220 24.64 16.79 4.83
C GLN A 220 25.58 16.40 3.68
N CYS A 221 25.10 15.61 2.72
CA CYS A 221 25.93 15.12 1.62
C CYS A 221 26.34 16.26 0.69
N HIS A 222 27.64 16.36 0.39
CA HIS A 222 28.17 17.39 -0.49
C HIS A 222 27.67 17.18 -1.93
N PRO A 223 27.06 18.19 -2.58
CA PRO A 223 26.36 18.01 -3.85
C PRO A 223 27.27 17.54 -5.00
N ILE A 224 28.55 17.92 -4.96
CA ILE A 224 29.53 17.54 -5.97
C ILE A 224 30.30 16.27 -5.57
N GLY A 225 30.55 16.08 -4.27
CA GLY A 225 31.43 15.02 -3.77
C GLY A 225 30.73 13.69 -3.51
N ALA A 226 29.42 13.72 -3.27
CA ALA A 226 28.58 12.54 -3.13
C ALA A 226 27.96 12.12 -4.46
N THR A 227 27.55 10.86 -4.56
CA THR A 227 26.78 10.33 -5.69
C THR A 227 25.28 10.66 -5.59
N GLY A 228 24.81 11.10 -4.42
CA GLY A 228 23.43 11.50 -4.18
C GLY A 228 23.24 12.16 -2.81
N GLY A 229 22.01 12.61 -2.52
CA GLY A 229 21.66 13.28 -1.25
C GLY A 229 21.26 12.32 -0.11
N THR A 230 21.16 11.02 -0.38
CA THR A 230 20.84 10.01 0.63
C THR A 230 22.10 9.50 1.31
N CYS A 231 22.06 9.40 2.64
CA CYS A 231 23.11 8.80 3.44
C CYS A 231 22.63 7.51 4.11
N ASN A 232 23.57 6.74 4.65
CA ASN A 232 23.26 5.55 5.43
C ASN A 232 22.41 5.91 6.66
N GLN A 233 21.27 5.24 6.85
CA GLN A 233 20.30 5.57 7.90
C GLN A 233 20.83 5.38 9.32
N THR A 234 21.88 4.57 9.52
CA THR A 234 22.44 4.27 10.83
C THR A 234 23.70 5.08 11.11
N SER A 235 24.62 5.17 10.14
CA SER A 235 25.90 5.86 10.32
C SER A 235 25.91 7.32 9.88
N GLY A 236 24.94 7.74 9.06
CA GLY A 236 24.94 9.06 8.43
C GLY A 236 25.98 9.23 7.30
N GLN A 237 26.70 8.16 6.94
CA GLN A 237 27.72 8.20 5.88
C GLN A 237 27.08 8.39 4.51
N CYS A 238 27.50 9.43 3.80
CA CYS A 238 27.13 9.67 2.41
C CYS A 238 27.90 8.75 1.45
N SER A 239 27.28 8.43 0.31
CA SER A 239 27.94 7.68 -0.76
C SER A 239 28.90 8.58 -1.54
N CYS A 240 30.20 8.49 -1.27
CA CYS A 240 31.21 9.36 -1.87
C CYS A 240 31.63 8.91 -3.28
N LYS A 241 31.98 9.88 -4.14
CA LYS A 241 32.64 9.64 -5.43
C LYS A 241 34.08 9.16 -5.23
N LEU A 242 34.68 8.63 -6.29
CA LEU A 242 36.07 8.16 -6.28
C LEU A 242 37.03 9.27 -5.83
N GLY A 243 37.95 8.94 -4.92
CA GLY A 243 38.92 9.90 -4.38
C GLY A 243 38.35 10.93 -3.39
N VAL A 244 37.04 10.90 -3.11
CA VAL A 244 36.39 11.77 -2.12
C VAL A 244 36.18 11.00 -0.81
N THR A 245 36.38 11.65 0.33
CA THR A 245 36.24 11.06 1.67
C THR A 245 35.52 11.99 2.65
N GLY A 246 35.29 11.47 3.87
CA GLY A 246 34.56 12.13 4.96
C GLY A 246 33.09 11.73 5.03
N LEU A 247 32.45 11.99 6.18
CA LEU A 247 31.04 11.67 6.44
C LEU A 247 30.10 12.28 5.39
N THR A 248 30.40 13.53 5.01
CA THR A 248 29.63 14.36 4.07
C THR A 248 30.20 14.36 2.65
N CYS A 249 31.28 13.62 2.37
CA CYS A 249 31.98 13.62 1.08
C CYS A 249 32.47 15.02 0.64
N SER A 250 33.01 15.80 1.59
CA SER A 250 33.39 17.21 1.39
C SER A 250 34.85 17.43 1.03
N ARG A 251 35.72 16.41 1.12
CA ARG A 251 37.17 16.56 0.90
C ARG A 251 37.75 15.42 0.08
N CYS A 252 38.86 15.67 -0.61
CA CYS A 252 39.63 14.61 -1.26
C CYS A 252 40.35 13.74 -0.21
N GLY A 253 40.45 12.45 -0.50
CA GLY A 253 41.23 11.51 0.29
C GLY A 253 42.73 11.68 0.07
N PRO A 254 43.57 11.03 0.90
CA PRO A 254 45.02 11.01 0.71
C PRO A 254 45.40 10.55 -0.70
N GLY A 255 46.37 11.22 -1.32
CA GLY A 255 46.79 10.94 -2.71
C GLY A 255 45.88 11.50 -3.79
N TYR A 256 44.87 12.30 -3.44
CA TYR A 256 43.99 12.99 -4.39
C TYR A 256 43.99 14.51 -4.15
N GLN A 257 43.89 15.27 -5.24
CA GLN A 257 43.77 16.73 -5.24
C GLN A 257 42.45 17.16 -5.89
N GLN A 258 41.99 18.36 -5.53
CA GLN A 258 40.74 18.91 -6.04
C GLN A 258 40.86 19.24 -7.53
N SER A 259 39.87 18.84 -8.31
CA SER A 259 39.76 19.13 -9.73
C SER A 259 38.61 20.11 -10.00
N ARG A 260 38.62 20.75 -11.16
CA ARG A 260 37.53 21.64 -11.61
C ARG A 260 36.33 20.89 -12.19
N SER A 261 36.40 19.55 -12.33
CA SER A 261 35.34 18.74 -12.93
C SER A 261 34.25 18.38 -11.91
N PRO A 262 32.96 18.72 -12.16
CA PRO A 262 31.87 18.29 -11.29
C PRO A 262 31.63 16.77 -11.27
N ARG A 263 32.04 16.07 -12.35
CA ARG A 263 31.92 14.61 -12.44
C ARG A 263 33.04 13.89 -11.67
N MET A 264 34.25 14.44 -11.68
CA MET A 264 35.44 13.90 -11.04
C MET A 264 36.09 14.98 -10.15
N PRO A 265 35.49 15.31 -8.99
CA PRO A 265 35.98 16.41 -8.15
C PRO A 265 37.35 16.18 -7.51
N CYS A 266 37.80 14.93 -7.42
CA CYS A 266 39.10 14.57 -6.89
C CYS A 266 39.86 13.72 -7.90
N GLN A 267 41.06 14.17 -8.29
CA GLN A 267 41.95 13.46 -9.21
C GLN A 267 43.19 13.00 -8.44
N ARG A 268 43.70 11.81 -8.77
CA ARG A 268 44.90 11.26 -8.11
C ARG A 268 46.11 12.13 -8.42
N ILE A 269 46.93 12.40 -7.41
CA ILE A 269 48.19 13.11 -7.57
C ILE A 269 49.15 12.15 -8.30
N PRO A 270 49.67 12.49 -9.49
CA PRO A 270 50.67 11.67 -10.13
C PRO A 270 51.95 11.68 -9.29
N GLU A 271 52.45 10.50 -8.94
CA GLU A 271 53.77 10.37 -8.33
C GLU A 271 54.81 10.75 -9.39
N ALA A 272 55.65 11.74 -9.09
CA ALA A 272 56.73 12.14 -9.97
C ALA A 272 57.68 10.95 -10.14
N THR A 273 57.68 10.37 -11.34
CA THR A 273 58.62 9.32 -11.70
C THR A 273 59.99 9.98 -11.85
N THR A 274 60.85 9.87 -10.83
CA THR A 274 62.27 10.15 -11.01
C THR A 274 62.80 9.16 -12.04
N THR A 275 63.06 9.65 -13.24
CA THR A 275 63.74 8.92 -14.31
C THR A 275 65.14 8.54 -13.85
N LEU A 276 65.38 7.26 -13.60
CA LEU A 276 66.72 6.69 -13.55
C LEU A 276 66.75 5.43 -14.42
N ALA A 277 67.54 5.56 -15.47
CA ALA A 277 68.28 4.58 -16.26
C ALA A 277 67.73 3.15 -16.39
N THR A 278 67.49 2.81 -17.66
CA THR A 278 67.56 1.50 -18.30
C THR A 278 68.51 0.50 -17.64
N THR A 279 67.97 -0.61 -17.12
CA THR A 279 68.56 -1.94 -17.21
C THR A 279 67.46 -2.99 -17.50
N PRO A 280 67.71 -3.95 -18.41
CA PRO A 280 66.78 -5.04 -18.70
C PRO A 280 66.99 -6.20 -17.72
N TYR A 281 65.94 -7.02 -17.55
CA TYR A 281 65.81 -8.24 -16.74
C TYR A 281 65.37 -8.07 -15.27
N ALA A 282 64.09 -8.38 -15.04
CA ALA A 282 63.59 -9.45 -14.15
C ALA A 282 62.14 -9.10 -13.79
N TYR A 283 61.21 -9.99 -14.10
CA TYR A 283 59.82 -9.91 -13.67
C TYR A 283 59.77 -9.87 -12.14
N SER A 284 59.69 -8.65 -11.58
CA SER A 284 59.30 -8.44 -10.19
C SER A 284 57.78 -8.35 -10.17
N SER A 285 57.17 -9.34 -9.54
CA SER A 285 55.75 -9.41 -9.25
C SER A 285 55.30 -8.15 -8.51
N ASP A 286 54.53 -7.30 -9.20
CA ASP A 286 53.85 -6.14 -8.63
C ASP A 286 52.90 -6.58 -7.50
N PRO A 287 53.13 -6.18 -6.23
CA PRO A 287 52.29 -6.55 -5.10
C PRO A 287 50.88 -5.92 -5.17
N GLN A 288 50.59 -5.00 -6.09
CA GLN A 288 49.22 -4.51 -6.33
C GLN A 288 48.40 -5.45 -7.23
N CYS A 289 49.03 -6.29 -8.07
CA CYS A 289 48.29 -7.25 -8.90
C CYS A 289 47.72 -8.41 -8.06
N GLN A 290 48.38 -8.74 -6.93
CA GLN A 290 47.88 -9.74 -5.98
C GLN A 290 46.59 -9.33 -5.26
N ASN A 291 46.31 -8.02 -5.10
CA ASN A 291 45.09 -7.55 -4.43
C ASN A 291 43.87 -7.45 -5.36
N TYR A 292 44.07 -7.29 -6.68
CA TYR A 292 42.98 -7.38 -7.66
C TYR A 292 42.71 -8.82 -8.14
N CYS A 293 43.71 -9.70 -8.02
CA CYS A 293 43.60 -11.14 -8.27
C CYS A 293 43.42 -11.95 -6.97
N ASN A 294 43.16 -11.32 -5.83
CA ASN A 294 42.72 -12.04 -4.64
C ASN A 294 41.27 -12.44 -4.89
N ILE A 295 41.10 -13.58 -5.55
CA ILE A 295 39.84 -14.31 -5.61
C ILE A 295 39.57 -14.70 -4.17
N SER A 296 38.95 -13.78 -3.41
CA SER A 296 38.05 -14.19 -2.36
C SER A 296 37.20 -15.31 -2.96
N ASP A 297 37.03 -16.38 -2.22
CA ASP A 297 36.31 -17.62 -2.54
C ASP A 297 34.81 -17.39 -2.85
N THR A 298 34.48 -16.17 -3.30
CA THR A 298 33.29 -15.74 -4.00
C THR A 298 33.04 -16.66 -5.18
N ARG A 299 32.32 -17.74 -4.87
CA ARG A 299 31.47 -18.44 -5.82
C ARG A 299 30.80 -17.39 -6.70
N VAL A 300 31.21 -17.31 -7.96
CA VAL A 300 30.51 -16.50 -8.95
C VAL A 300 29.10 -17.06 -9.04
N HIS A 301 28.14 -16.39 -8.37
CA HIS A 301 26.77 -16.86 -8.31
C HIS A 301 26.11 -16.61 -9.66
N MET A 302 26.13 -17.64 -10.52
CA MET A 302 25.48 -17.61 -11.82
C MET A 302 24.03 -18.06 -11.64
N SER A 303 23.06 -17.21 -12.00
CA SER A 303 21.66 -17.63 -12.06
C SER A 303 21.48 -18.74 -13.11
N LEU A 304 20.61 -19.72 -12.87
CA LEU A 304 20.26 -20.75 -13.84
C LEU A 304 19.87 -20.18 -15.22
N ARG A 305 19.16 -19.04 -15.25
CA ARG A 305 18.79 -18.35 -16.50
C ARG A 305 20.03 -17.95 -17.33
N ARG A 306 20.99 -17.27 -16.70
CA ARG A 306 22.25 -16.86 -17.35
C ARG A 306 23.12 -18.06 -17.72
N TYR A 307 23.16 -19.10 -16.88
CA TYR A 307 23.86 -20.35 -17.20
C TYR A 307 23.29 -21.03 -18.45
N CYS A 308 21.97 -21.05 -18.60
CA CYS A 308 21.29 -21.65 -19.75
C CYS A 308 21.49 -20.86 -21.05
N GLN A 309 21.60 -19.53 -21.00
CA GLN A 309 21.76 -18.68 -22.20
C GLN A 309 23.20 -18.64 -22.76
N GLN A 310 24.23 -19.03 -22.01
CA GLN A 310 25.62 -18.97 -22.48
C GLN A 310 26.03 -20.25 -23.23
N ASP A 311 26.71 -20.13 -24.36
CA ASP A 311 27.16 -21.30 -25.15
C ASP A 311 28.30 -22.05 -24.46
N TYR A 312 29.23 -21.31 -23.84
CA TYR A 312 30.34 -21.84 -23.06
C TYR A 312 30.31 -21.30 -21.63
N VAL A 313 30.50 -22.19 -20.65
CA VAL A 313 30.69 -21.82 -19.26
C VAL A 313 31.93 -22.56 -18.74
N LEU A 314 33.00 -21.80 -18.56
CA LEU A 314 34.32 -22.31 -18.18
C LEU A 314 34.85 -21.54 -16.97
N ARG A 315 35.58 -22.21 -16.08
CA ARG A 315 36.50 -21.55 -15.15
C ARG A 315 37.90 -21.68 -15.73
N ALA A 316 38.47 -20.56 -16.14
CA ALA A 316 39.82 -20.49 -16.68
C ALA A 316 40.63 -19.42 -15.95
N GLN A 317 41.93 -19.67 -15.80
CA GLN A 317 42.90 -18.71 -15.28
C GLN A 317 43.61 -18.05 -16.46
N VAL A 318 43.62 -16.72 -16.51
CA VAL A 318 44.37 -15.97 -17.54
C VAL A 318 45.85 -15.97 -17.16
N LEU A 319 46.70 -16.46 -18.06
CA LEU A 319 48.15 -16.55 -17.87
C LEU A 319 48.87 -15.35 -18.48
N ALA A 320 48.47 -14.94 -19.69
CA ALA A 320 49.04 -13.80 -20.40
C ALA A 320 48.00 -13.16 -21.32
N SER A 321 48.25 -11.91 -21.72
CA SER A 321 47.43 -11.21 -22.69
C SER A 321 48.27 -10.41 -23.67
N GLU A 322 47.97 -10.53 -24.95
CA GLU A 322 48.69 -9.87 -26.03
C GLU A 322 47.70 -9.15 -26.93
N ALA A 323 48.00 -7.90 -27.29
CA ALA A 323 47.19 -7.17 -28.27
C ALA A 323 47.44 -7.78 -29.66
N ALA A 324 46.39 -8.31 -30.26
CA ALA A 324 46.45 -8.86 -31.60
C ALA A 324 45.68 -7.93 -32.55
N GLY A 325 46.36 -6.85 -32.92
CA GLY A 325 45.80 -5.78 -33.74
C GLY A 325 44.90 -4.79 -32.98
N PRO A 326 44.14 -3.96 -33.73
CA PRO A 326 43.35 -2.87 -33.15
C PRO A 326 42.04 -3.35 -32.48
N ALA A 327 41.49 -4.48 -32.91
CA ALA A 327 40.17 -4.95 -32.49
C ALA A 327 40.21 -6.13 -31.50
N TRP A 328 41.29 -6.92 -31.48
CA TRP A 328 41.36 -8.18 -30.76
C TRP A 328 42.53 -8.25 -29.78
N GLN A 329 42.33 -9.03 -28.73
CA GLN A 329 43.33 -9.35 -27.73
C GLN A 329 43.34 -10.87 -27.55
N ARG A 330 44.52 -11.46 -27.68
CA ARG A 330 44.75 -12.88 -27.44
C ARG A 330 45.06 -13.07 -25.96
N LEU A 331 44.31 -13.94 -25.30
CA LEU A 331 44.54 -14.34 -23.92
C LEU A 331 45.08 -15.77 -23.92
N ALA A 332 46.26 -15.98 -23.38
CA ALA A 332 46.71 -17.31 -23.03
C ALA A 332 45.98 -17.70 -21.73
N VAL A 333 45.15 -18.73 -21.77
CA VAL A 333 44.33 -19.15 -20.62
C VAL A 333 44.59 -20.61 -20.27
N ARG A 334 44.46 -20.95 -18.98
CA ARG A 334 44.44 -22.32 -18.48
C ARG A 334 43.05 -22.68 -18.01
N VAL A 335 42.37 -23.55 -18.74
CA VAL A 335 41.01 -24.01 -18.39
C VAL A 335 41.10 -24.98 -17.21
N LEU A 336 40.53 -24.57 -16.07
CA LEU A 336 40.48 -25.33 -14.81
C LEU A 336 39.25 -26.24 -14.75
N ALA A 337 38.09 -25.75 -15.20
CA ALA A 337 36.85 -26.51 -15.23
C ALA A 337 35.96 -26.11 -16.41
N VAL A 338 35.22 -27.08 -16.94
CA VAL A 338 34.21 -26.92 -18.01
C VAL A 338 32.86 -27.26 -17.37
N TYR A 339 31.94 -26.30 -17.32
CA TYR A 339 30.59 -26.52 -16.79
C TYR A 339 29.58 -26.69 -17.92
N LYS A 340 29.73 -25.93 -19.01
CA LYS A 340 28.91 -26.05 -20.22
C LYS A 340 29.78 -25.80 -21.45
N GLN A 341 29.58 -26.58 -22.50
CA GLN A 341 30.17 -26.40 -23.81
C GLN A 341 29.18 -26.87 -24.88
N PRO A 342 29.18 -26.29 -26.09
CA PRO A 342 28.47 -26.78 -27.24
C PRO A 342 29.30 -27.88 -27.94
N ALA A 343 28.93 -28.24 -29.18
CA ALA A 343 29.49 -29.39 -29.90
C ALA A 343 31.01 -29.34 -30.18
N ARG A 344 31.67 -28.17 -30.12
CA ARG A 344 33.14 -28.07 -30.20
C ARG A 344 33.74 -28.16 -28.79
N PRO A 345 34.39 -29.29 -28.43
CA PRO A 345 34.87 -29.53 -27.07
C PRO A 345 36.08 -28.66 -26.73
N VAL A 346 36.03 -28.00 -25.57
CA VAL A 346 37.18 -27.28 -25.00
C VAL A 346 37.77 -28.16 -23.90
N HIS A 347 39.03 -28.53 -24.09
CA HIS A 347 39.73 -29.40 -23.15
C HIS A 347 40.32 -28.59 -21.98
N ARG A 348 40.50 -29.26 -20.84
CA ARG A 348 41.27 -28.70 -19.72
C ARG A 348 42.73 -28.57 -20.12
N GLY A 349 43.40 -27.52 -19.65
CA GLY A 349 44.79 -27.23 -20.00
C GLY A 349 44.99 -25.86 -20.63
N GLY A 350 46.15 -25.65 -21.26
CA GLY A 350 46.49 -24.39 -21.94
C GLY A 350 45.71 -24.24 -23.23
N GLN A 351 45.06 -23.09 -23.41
CA GLN A 351 44.26 -22.74 -24.57
C GLN A 351 44.44 -21.24 -24.87
N ASP A 352 44.23 -20.85 -26.12
CA ASP A 352 44.19 -19.44 -26.53
C ASP A 352 42.74 -18.97 -26.65
N ALA A 353 42.41 -17.86 -25.99
CA ALA A 353 41.09 -17.23 -26.06
C ALA A 353 41.20 -15.84 -26.69
N TRP A 354 40.43 -15.60 -27.73
CA TRP A 354 40.42 -14.33 -28.46
C TRP A 354 39.24 -13.49 -28.01
N VAL A 355 39.53 -12.33 -27.40
CA VAL A 355 38.51 -11.40 -26.90
C VAL A 355 38.60 -10.07 -27.64
N PRO A 356 37.48 -9.44 -28.01
CA PRO A 356 37.52 -8.12 -28.60
C PRO A 356 38.00 -7.11 -27.57
N ARG A 357 38.85 -6.15 -27.95
CA ARG A 357 39.40 -5.12 -27.05
C ARG A 357 38.33 -4.19 -26.47
N TRP A 358 37.16 -4.10 -27.12
CA TRP A 358 36.00 -3.36 -26.62
C TRP A 358 35.15 -4.15 -25.62
N ALA A 359 35.42 -5.45 -25.43
CA ALA A 359 34.70 -6.29 -24.46
C ALA A 359 34.97 -5.77 -23.04
N ARG A 360 34.03 -5.02 -22.51
CA ARG A 360 34.06 -4.54 -21.12
C ARG A 360 33.89 -5.72 -20.17
N PRO A 361 34.54 -5.74 -18.99
CA PRO A 361 34.24 -6.74 -17.96
C PRO A 361 32.74 -6.70 -17.65
N LEU A 362 32.11 -7.89 -17.63
CA LEU A 362 30.68 -8.11 -17.43
C LEU A 362 30.23 -7.66 -16.02
N ARG A 363 30.10 -6.35 -15.81
CA ARG A 363 29.32 -5.74 -14.72
C ARG A 363 28.21 -4.81 -15.21
N ARG A 364 27.98 -4.73 -16.53
CA ARG A 364 26.85 -4.01 -17.14
C ARG A 364 26.10 -4.91 -18.12
N LEU A 365 25.29 -5.80 -17.58
CA LEU A 365 24.04 -6.28 -18.17
C LEU A 365 23.16 -6.74 -16.99
N GLN A 366 22.78 -5.78 -16.14
CA GLN A 366 21.85 -6.01 -15.03
C GLN A 366 20.75 -4.93 -14.98
N GLN A 367 20.51 -4.27 -16.11
CA GLN A 367 19.42 -3.34 -16.32
C GLN A 367 18.82 -3.56 -17.70
N GLU A 368 18.24 -4.73 -17.89
CA GLU A 368 17.11 -4.99 -18.78
C GLU A 368 16.81 -6.48 -18.66
N GLU A 369 15.79 -6.84 -17.88
CA GLU A 369 15.07 -8.11 -18.03
C GLU A 369 13.89 -8.11 -17.05
N ARG A 370 12.83 -7.38 -17.40
CA ARG A 370 11.47 -7.72 -16.98
C ARG A 370 10.85 -8.53 -18.10
N ALA A 371 10.60 -9.81 -17.81
CA ALA A 371 9.54 -10.69 -18.33
C ALA A 371 10.07 -12.11 -18.61
N GLY A 372 9.33 -13.11 -18.13
CA GLY A 372 9.13 -14.38 -18.83
C GLY A 372 10.10 -15.51 -18.49
N GLY A 373 9.54 -16.63 -18.03
CA GLY A 373 10.27 -17.84 -17.66
C GLY A 373 10.88 -18.59 -18.85
N CYS A 374 11.68 -19.61 -18.53
CA CYS A 374 12.27 -20.51 -19.51
C CYS A 374 11.19 -21.29 -20.28
N HIS A 375 10.81 -20.82 -21.46
CA HIS A 375 10.18 -21.66 -22.47
C HIS A 375 11.06 -21.73 -23.70
N GLY A 376 11.30 -22.97 -24.15
CA GLY A 376 12.23 -23.32 -25.19
C GLY A 376 11.90 -22.67 -26.52
N LEU A 377 12.94 -22.20 -27.19
CA LEU A 377 12.94 -21.96 -28.62
C LEU A 377 14.06 -22.82 -29.21
N ARG A 378 13.66 -23.71 -30.13
CA ARG A 378 14.53 -24.57 -30.93
C ARG A 378 15.58 -23.73 -31.66
N PRO A 379 16.81 -24.24 -31.87
CA PRO A 379 17.79 -23.56 -32.70
C PRO A 379 17.38 -23.64 -34.18
N SER A 380 17.36 -22.48 -34.83
CA SER A 380 17.44 -22.38 -36.28
C SER A 380 18.82 -22.80 -36.75
N THR A 381 18.83 -23.64 -37.78
CA THR A 381 19.96 -24.19 -38.52
C THR A 381 21.06 -23.16 -38.88
N PRO A 382 22.36 -23.52 -38.81
CA PRO A 382 23.42 -22.70 -39.36
C PRO A 382 23.72 -23.08 -40.82
N SER A 383 24.09 -22.09 -41.64
CA SER A 383 24.78 -22.23 -42.92
C SER A 383 25.88 -21.16 -43.00
N PRO A 384 26.93 -21.31 -43.84
CA PRO A 384 28.27 -21.64 -43.37
C PRO A 384 29.23 -20.44 -43.33
N GLU A 385 30.33 -20.63 -42.59
CA GLU A 385 31.54 -19.79 -42.54
C GLU A 385 32.01 -19.29 -43.92
N PRO A 386 32.49 -18.04 -44.03
CA PRO A 386 33.59 -17.74 -44.92
C PRO A 386 34.91 -18.00 -44.20
N ARG A 387 35.73 -18.88 -44.80
CA ARG A 387 37.17 -18.93 -44.58
C ARG A 387 37.78 -17.58 -44.95
N ILE A 388 38.75 -17.12 -44.17
CA ILE A 388 40.15 -16.84 -44.55
C ILE A 388 40.95 -16.72 -43.25
#